data_AF-A0A547P7J2-F1
#
_entry.id   AF-A0A547P7J2-F1
#
_cell.length_a   1.000
_cell.length_b   1.000
_cell.length_c   1.000
_cell.angle_alpha   90.00
_cell.angle_beta   90.00
_cell.angle_gamma   90.00
#
_symmetry.space_group_name_H-M   'P 1'
#
loop_
_entity.id
_entity.type
_entity.pdbx_description
1 polymer ?
#
loop_
_entity_poly.entity_id
_entity_poly.type
_entity_poly.pdbx_seq_one_letter_code
_entity_poly.pdbx_strand_id
1 'polypeptide(L)'
;MHSIPRAAERRSLSLMIKGRVKSRVVYCDLIDISEGGCKLRGSAGFASIGDRLTMQVGGINAPLGRVAWVDGKFAGIAFEGQMHAAVIDHLIQNEATKLANDESDNRRYL
;
A
#
# COMPACT_ATOMS: atom_id res chain seq x y z
N MET A 1 21.29 19.27 6.98
CA MET A 1 20.22 18.44 6.35
C MET A 1 20.52 16.98 6.65
N HIS A 2 19.93 16.40 7.71
CA HIS A 2 20.11 14.99 8.01
C HIS A 2 19.06 14.18 7.25
N SER A 3 19.43 13.68 6.06
CA SER A 3 18.64 12.66 5.38
C SER A 3 18.81 11.37 6.18
N ILE A 4 17.77 10.93 6.88
CA ILE A 4 17.78 9.60 7.52
C ILE A 4 17.95 8.58 6.39
N PRO A 5 19.02 7.76 6.37
CA PRO A 5 19.22 6.78 5.32
C PRO A 5 18.03 5.83 5.31
N ARG A 6 17.37 5.75 4.15
CA ARG A 6 16.19 4.90 3.99
C ARG A 6 16.63 3.45 4.04
N ALA A 7 15.99 2.65 4.90
CA ALA A 7 16.38 1.27 5.15
C ALA A 7 16.09 0.29 4.00
N ALA A 8 15.21 0.66 3.06
CA ALA A 8 14.82 -0.18 1.92
C ALA A 8 14.34 0.66 0.73
N GLU A 9 14.46 0.10 -0.47
CA GLU A 9 13.94 0.69 -1.71
C GLU A 9 12.40 0.74 -1.70
N ARG A 10 11.82 1.85 -2.17
CA ARG A 10 10.36 1.99 -2.35
C ARG A 10 10.01 1.80 -3.80
N ARG A 11 9.03 0.92 -4.05
CA ARG A 11 8.47 0.65 -5.37
C ARG A 11 7.12 1.35 -5.47
N SER A 12 6.92 2.12 -6.53
CA SER A 12 5.63 2.72 -6.82
C SER A 12 4.63 1.62 -7.19
N LEU A 13 3.48 1.64 -6.53
CA LEU A 13 2.39 0.70 -6.78
C LEU A 13 1.10 1.45 -6.50
N SER A 14 0.17 1.50 -7.45
CA SER A 14 -1.08 2.27 -7.34
C SER A 14 -2.30 1.35 -7.32
N LEU A 15 -2.49 0.61 -6.24
CA LEU A 15 -3.61 -0.33 -6.08
C LEU A 15 -4.59 0.13 -4.99
N MET A 16 -5.88 0.06 -5.28
CA MET A 16 -6.92 0.20 -4.27
C MET A 16 -6.93 -1.02 -3.34
N ILE A 17 -6.66 -0.80 -2.06
CA ILE A 17 -6.67 -1.82 -1.00
C ILE A 17 -7.89 -1.67 -0.09
N LYS A 18 -8.33 -2.81 0.45
CA LYS A 18 -9.26 -2.85 1.58
C LYS A 18 -8.47 -3.06 2.85
N GLY A 19 -8.65 -2.16 3.81
CA GLY A 19 -8.01 -2.22 5.11
C GLY A 19 -9.00 -2.08 6.27
N ARG A 20 -8.47 -2.18 7.48
CA ARG A 20 -9.22 -1.93 8.71
C ARG A 20 -8.41 -1.09 9.69
N VAL A 21 -9.02 -0.01 10.18
CA VAL A 21 -8.44 0.89 11.19
C VAL A 21 -9.44 1.03 12.34
N LYS A 22 -9.04 0.67 13.56
CA LYS A 22 -9.93 0.71 14.76
C LYS A 22 -11.31 0.11 14.47
N SER A 23 -11.34 -1.10 13.91
CA SER A 23 -12.55 -1.84 13.50
C SER A 23 -13.35 -1.28 12.31
N ARG A 24 -13.02 -0.08 11.80
CA ARG A 24 -13.65 0.53 10.61
C ARG A 24 -12.99 0.02 9.34
N VAL A 25 -13.80 -0.44 8.38
CA VAL A 25 -13.32 -0.79 7.04
C VAL A 25 -12.99 0.50 6.30
N VAL A 26 -11.79 0.56 5.71
CA VAL A 26 -11.35 1.68 4.89
C VAL A 26 -10.92 1.17 3.53
N TYR A 27 -11.18 1.97 2.49
CA TYR A 27 -10.65 1.76 1.15
C TYR A 27 -9.64 2.86 0.90
N CYS A 28 -8.42 2.49 0.55
CA CYS A 28 -7.31 3.42 0.35
C CYS A 28 -6.51 3.00 -0.87
N ASP A 29 -5.93 3.97 -1.56
CA ASP A 29 -4.95 3.70 -2.60
C ASP A 29 -3.60 3.49 -1.93
N LEU A 30 -2.99 2.33 -2.14
CA LEU A 30 -1.58 2.15 -1.90
C LEU A 30 -0.84 2.92 -3.01
N ILE A 31 0.14 3.73 -2.64
CA ILE A 31 0.88 4.63 -3.55
C ILE A 31 2.31 4.13 -3.77
N ASP A 32 2.92 3.62 -2.70
CA ASP A 32 4.23 3.00 -2.74
C ASP A 32 4.33 1.95 -1.63
N ILE A 33 5.25 1.01 -1.79
CA ILE A 33 5.55 -0.04 -0.83
C ILE A 33 7.06 -0.31 -0.75
N SER A 34 7.53 -0.63 0.44
CA SER A 34 8.85 -1.21 0.71
C SER A 34 8.72 -2.35 1.73
N GLU A 35 9.83 -3.03 2.01
CA GLU A 35 9.85 -4.12 3.00
C GLU A 35 9.42 -3.67 4.40
N GLY A 36 9.68 -2.41 4.76
CA GLY A 36 9.38 -1.85 6.09
C GLY A 36 8.08 -1.07 6.18
N GLY A 37 7.36 -0.84 5.09
CA GLY A 37 6.15 -0.03 5.13
C GLY A 37 5.58 0.36 3.78
N CYS A 38 4.52 1.16 3.80
CA CYS A 38 3.89 1.67 2.59
C CYS A 38 3.35 3.08 2.79
N LYS A 39 3.05 3.76 1.67
CA LYS A 39 2.30 5.01 1.67
C LYS A 39 0.89 4.73 1.17
N LEU A 40 -0.10 5.21 1.91
CA LEU A 40 -1.51 5.12 1.56
C LEU A 40 -2.09 6.51 1.30
N ARG A 41 -3.09 6.57 0.43
CA ARG A 41 -3.97 7.71 0.20
C ARG A 41 -5.40 7.29 0.49
N GLY A 42 -6.06 7.95 1.44
CA GLY A 42 -7.44 7.66 1.83
C GLY A 42 -8.33 8.90 1.79
N SER A 43 -9.53 8.76 2.37
CA SER A 43 -10.39 9.91 2.68
C SER A 43 -9.79 10.76 3.80
N ALA A 44 -10.18 12.03 3.90
CA ALA A 44 -9.69 12.88 4.99
C ALA A 44 -10.07 12.26 6.36
N GLY A 45 -9.10 12.16 7.27
CA GLY A 45 -9.32 11.59 8.61
C GLY A 45 -9.46 10.06 8.66
N PHE A 46 -9.10 9.33 7.61
CA PHE A 46 -9.19 7.85 7.59
C PHE A 46 -8.28 7.16 8.62
N ALA A 47 -7.22 7.83 9.04
CA ALA A 47 -6.19 7.29 9.93
C ALA A 47 -5.66 8.36 10.89
N SER A 48 -5.21 7.95 12.07
CA SER A 48 -4.48 8.79 13.03
C SER A 48 -3.13 8.17 13.35
N ILE A 49 -2.14 9.01 13.69
CA ILE A 49 -0.80 8.53 14.10
C ILE A 49 -0.93 7.52 15.25
N GLY A 50 -0.21 6.40 15.15
CA GLY A 50 -0.23 5.30 16.11
C GLY A 50 -1.32 4.26 15.87
N ASP A 51 -2.29 4.53 14.98
CA ASP A 51 -3.36 3.57 14.69
C ASP A 51 -2.79 2.31 14.05
N ARG A 52 -3.30 1.16 14.49
CA ARG A 52 -3.03 -0.13 13.87
C ARG A 52 -3.93 -0.33 12.66
N LEU A 53 -3.30 -0.74 11.57
CA LEU A 53 -3.94 -0.98 10.29
C LEU A 53 -3.61 -2.40 9.82
N THR A 54 -4.65 -3.15 9.51
CA THR A 54 -4.55 -4.40 8.75
C THR A 54 -4.99 -4.13 7.31
N MET A 55 -4.29 -4.72 6.34
CA MET A 55 -4.63 -4.57 4.93
C MET A 55 -4.46 -5.88 4.17
N GLN A 56 -5.26 -6.02 3.13
CA GLN A 56 -5.06 -7.05 2.12
C GLN A 56 -4.64 -6.37 0.82
N VAL A 57 -3.50 -6.77 0.27
CA VAL A 57 -2.95 -6.22 -0.98
C VAL A 57 -2.91 -7.36 -1.99
N GLY A 58 -3.60 -7.24 -3.12
CA GLY A 58 -3.60 -8.27 -4.16
C GLY A 58 -4.03 -9.67 -3.70
N GLY A 59 -4.90 -9.78 -2.68
CA GLY A 59 -5.32 -11.07 -2.10
C GLY A 59 -4.41 -11.60 -0.98
N ILE A 60 -3.25 -10.98 -0.76
CA ILE A 60 -2.29 -11.35 0.29
C ILE A 60 -2.54 -10.50 1.54
N ASN A 61 -2.56 -11.14 2.70
CA ASN A 61 -2.59 -10.42 3.98
C ASN A 61 -1.22 -9.77 4.21
N ALA A 62 -1.17 -8.44 4.22
CA ALA A 62 0.06 -7.74 4.52
C ALA A 62 0.36 -7.79 6.03
N PRO A 63 1.62 -7.60 6.42
CA PRO A 63 1.98 -7.42 7.82
C PRO A 63 1.14 -6.31 8.48
N LEU A 64 0.84 -6.50 9.77
CA LEU A 64 0.27 -5.45 10.62
C LEU A 64 1.14 -4.21 10.55
N GLY A 65 0.52 -3.06 10.34
CA GLY A 65 1.21 -1.78 10.27
C GLY A 65 0.68 -0.77 11.28
N ARG A 66 1.54 0.17 11.67
CA ARG A 66 1.15 1.36 12.42
C ARG A 66 1.31 2.60 11.59
N VAL A 67 0.38 3.53 11.73
CA VAL A 67 0.46 4.85 11.11
C VAL A 67 1.60 5.62 11.77
N ALA A 68 2.68 5.85 11.02
CA ALA A 68 3.86 6.57 11.48
C ALA A 68 3.71 8.09 11.30
N TRP A 69 2.99 8.53 10.27
CA TRP A 69 2.69 9.93 10.01
C TRP A 69 1.41 10.06 9.20
N VAL A 70 0.78 11.24 9.28
CA VAL A 70 -0.39 11.62 8.48
C VAL A 70 -0.16 13.01 7.91
N ASP A 71 -0.42 13.18 6.62
CA ASP A 71 -0.39 14.46 5.91
C ASP A 71 -1.64 14.58 5.04
N GLY A 72 -2.67 15.24 5.59
CA GLY A 72 -3.97 15.40 4.95
C GLY A 72 -4.64 14.06 4.62
N LYS A 73 -4.61 13.69 3.33
CA LYS A 73 -5.18 12.44 2.81
C LYS A 73 -4.15 11.31 2.73
N PHE A 74 -2.89 11.59 3.00
CA PHE A 74 -1.81 10.61 2.95
C PHE A 74 -1.46 10.12 4.34
N ALA A 75 -1.12 8.85 4.44
CA ALA A 75 -0.55 8.28 5.66
C ALA A 75 0.61 7.36 5.31
N GLY A 76 1.66 7.43 6.12
CA GLY A 76 2.75 6.46 6.08
C GLY A 76 2.51 5.36 7.09
N ILE A 77 2.57 4.12 6.65
CA ILE A 77 2.44 2.94 7.50
C ILE A 77 3.83 2.31 7.67
N ALA A 78 4.23 2.09 8.91
CA ALA A 78 5.39 1.28 9.26
C ALA A 78 4.92 -0.12 9.65
N PHE A 79 5.47 -1.16 9.06
CA PHE A 79 5.11 -2.54 9.38
C PHE A 79 5.71 -2.96 10.73
N GLU A 80 4.96 -3.72 11.53
CA GLU A 80 5.45 -4.32 12.79
C GLU A 80 6.47 -5.44 12.53
N GLY A 81 6.63 -5.88 11.27
CA GLY A 81 7.67 -6.79 10.78
C GLY A 81 8.14 -6.36 9.38
N GLN A 82 8.80 -7.26 8.65
CA GLN A 82 9.21 -7.01 7.26
C GLN A 82 8.35 -7.80 6.29
N MET A 83 7.98 -7.18 5.18
CA MET A 83 7.43 -7.88 4.02
C MET A 83 8.62 -8.39 3.18
N HIS A 84 8.63 -9.68 2.86
CA HIS A 84 9.69 -10.26 2.04
C HIS A 84 9.69 -9.65 0.62
N ALA A 85 10.86 -9.33 0.08
CA ALA A 85 11.01 -8.71 -1.25
C ALA A 85 10.22 -9.47 -2.35
N ALA A 86 10.27 -10.80 -2.35
CA ALA A 86 9.51 -11.63 -3.29
C ALA A 86 7.99 -11.40 -3.25
N VAL A 87 7.41 -11.04 -2.10
CA VAL A 87 5.98 -10.69 -2.01
C VAL A 87 5.73 -9.36 -2.70
N ILE A 88 6.61 -8.38 -2.51
CA ILE A 88 6.53 -7.07 -3.16
C ILE A 88 6.65 -7.23 -4.68
N ASP A 89 7.61 -8.01 -5.15
CA ASP A 89 7.79 -8.28 -6.58
C ASP A 89 6.57 -8.99 -7.18
N HIS A 90 5.99 -9.95 -6.46
CA HIS A 90 4.76 -10.61 -6.88
C HIS A 90 3.57 -9.65 -6.97
N LEU A 91 3.42 -8.72 -6.02
CA LEU A 91 2.36 -7.70 -6.06
C LEU A 91 2.50 -6.80 -7.29
N ILE A 92 3.72 -6.36 -7.60
CA ILE A 92 4.02 -5.51 -8.76
C ILE A 92 3.73 -6.27 -10.07
N GLN A 93 4.17 -7.53 -10.17
CA GLN A 93 3.94 -8.34 -11.36
C GLN A 93 2.44 -8.59 -11.60
N ASN A 94 1.67 -8.84 -10.53
CA ASN A 94 0.23 -9.04 -10.63
C ASN A 94 -0.49 -7.76 -11.06
N GLU A 95 -0.07 -6.58 -10.56
CA GLU A 95 -0.60 -5.28 -10.98
C GLU A 95 -0.38 -5.06 -12.48
N ALA A 96 0.86 -5.24 -12.93
CA ALA A 96 1.24 -5.09 -14.33
C ALA A 96 0.45 -6.05 -15.24
N THR A 97 0.26 -7.29 -14.78
CA THR A 97 -0.52 -8.30 -15.52
C THR A 97 -2.00 -7.90 -15.62
N LYS A 98 -2.61 -7.38 -14.55
CA LYS A 98 -3.99 -6.90 -14.59
C LYS A 98 -4.17 -5.73 -15.55
N LEU A 99 -3.28 -4.73 -15.47
CA LEU A 99 -3.31 -3.58 -16.37
C LEU A 99 -3.21 -3.99 -17.85
N ALA A 100 -2.29 -4.92 -18.18
CA ALA A 100 -2.13 -5.43 -19.53
C ALA A 100 -3.37 -6.19 -20.05
N ASN A 101 -4.05 -6.92 -19.18
CA ASN A 101 -5.28 -7.63 -19.53
C ASN A 101 -6.45 -6.66 -19.76
N ASP A 102 -6.61 -5.65 -18.90
CA ASP A 102 -7.65 -4.62 -19.03
C ASP A 102 -7.47 -3.80 -20.33
N GLU A 103 -6.23 -3.46 -20.68
CA GLU A 103 -5.93 -2.78 -21.96
C GLU A 103 -6.25 -3.65 -23.18
N SER A 104 -5.97 -4.95 -23.09
CA SER A 104 -6.22 -5.90 -24.17
C SER A 104 -7.72 -6.11 -24.40
N ASP A 105 -8.51 -6.15 -23.33
CA ASP A 105 -9.96 -6.30 -23.42
C ASP A 105 -10.63 -5.02 -23.94
N ASN A 106 -10.17 -3.84 -23.49
CA ASN A 106 -10.67 -2.56 -23.99
C ASN A 106 -10.41 -2.35 -25.50
N ARG A 107 -9.30 -2.88 -26.03
CA ARG A 107 -8.98 -2.84 -27.47
C ARG A 107 -9.83 -3.79 -28.34
N ARG A 108 -10.54 -4.76 -27.75
CA ARG A 108 -11.42 -5.68 -28.50
C ARG A 108 -12.80 -5.11 -28.82
N TYR A 109 -13.14 -3.97 -28.24
CA TYR A 109 -14.43 -3.28 -28.43
C TYR A 109 -14.34 -2.01 -29.30
N LEU A 110 -13.22 -1.79 -29.99
CA LEU A 110 -13.01 -0.74 -30.99
C LEU A 110 -12.79 -1.36 -32.37
#